data_AF-A0A1M5X5H0-F1
#
_entry.id   AF-A0A1M5X5H0-F1
#
_cell.length_a   1.000
_cell.length_b   1.000
_cell.length_c   1.000
_cell.angle_alpha   90.00
_cell.angle_beta   90.00
_cell.angle_gamma   90.00
#
_symmetry.space_group_name_H-M   'P 1'
#
loop_
_entity.id
_entity.type
_entity.pdbx_description
1 polymer ?
#
loop_
_entity_poly.entity_id
_entity_poly.type
_entity_poly.pdbx_seq_one_letter_code
_entity_poly.pdbx_strand_id
1 'polypeptide(L)'
;MSYDDKIHDELDDFVESAKELKNEEIFILDIRNNLGGISNYPMGWYENFTGKEPSSEKFFAKLNTKTIYNLFLDIENKSDIPNHELSDEVKSKLSGKEKELVNGAWYTGYYTENRFDNEPLVIVLINNNVASAGEEFVSYLRTLNNVLFIGTNTSGAVLIGSNTSWYLPNSNIAINSGTNINLPPTMENMDGKGFYPDLWVNSEDIVDRVINFINKYDLSNINIGGTDNEK
;
A
#
# COMPACT_ATOMS: atom_id res chain seq x y z
N MET A 1 6.30 -13.15 -11.15
CA MET A 1 6.66 -12.04 -12.05
C MET A 1 8.14 -12.15 -12.33
N SER A 2 8.55 -11.90 -13.58
CA SER A 2 9.97 -11.82 -13.95
C SER A 2 10.54 -10.55 -13.32
N TYR A 3 11.57 -10.70 -12.49
CA TYR A 3 12.30 -9.61 -11.86
C TYR A 3 13.35 -9.12 -12.87
N ASP A 4 13.07 -8.01 -13.54
CA ASP A 4 13.99 -7.33 -14.47
C ASP A 4 14.63 -6.17 -13.70
N ASP A 5 15.96 -6.07 -13.70
CA ASP A 5 16.71 -5.04 -12.98
C ASP A 5 16.22 -3.62 -13.30
N LYS A 6 15.74 -3.39 -14.53
CA LYS A 6 15.16 -2.09 -14.92
C LYS A 6 13.89 -1.72 -14.16
N ILE A 7 13.07 -2.71 -13.81
CA ILE A 7 11.83 -2.47 -13.05
C ILE A 7 12.20 -2.06 -11.62
N HIS A 8 13.32 -2.56 -11.07
CA HIS A 8 13.80 -2.12 -9.77
C HIS A 8 14.29 -0.67 -9.80
N ASP A 9 15.10 -0.31 -10.79
CA ASP A 9 15.59 1.07 -10.94
C ASP A 9 14.42 2.07 -11.05
N GLU A 10 13.39 1.76 -11.85
CA GLU A 10 12.20 2.63 -11.98
C GLU A 10 11.39 2.75 -10.67
N LEU A 11 11.33 1.69 -9.86
CA LEU A 11 10.62 1.70 -8.58
C LEU A 11 11.40 2.43 -7.48
N ASP A 12 12.73 2.35 -7.51
CA ASP A 12 13.59 3.12 -6.61
C ASP A 12 13.53 4.62 -6.97
N ASP A 13 13.56 4.96 -8.27
CA ASP A 13 13.35 6.33 -8.75
C ASP A 13 11.98 6.87 -8.32
N PHE A 14 10.93 6.04 -8.40
CA PHE A 14 9.61 6.39 -7.87
C PHE A 14 9.69 6.71 -6.38
N VAL A 15 10.28 5.84 -5.56
CA VAL A 15 10.44 6.06 -4.11
C VAL A 15 11.21 7.35 -3.80
N GLU A 16 12.27 7.63 -4.55
CA GLU A 16 13.11 8.82 -4.35
C GLU A 16 12.41 10.12 -4.78
N SER A 17 11.53 10.08 -5.78
CA SER A 17 10.77 11.25 -6.26
C SER A 17 9.99 11.96 -5.15
N ALA A 18 9.54 11.23 -4.13
CA ALA A 18 8.84 11.77 -2.96
C ALA A 18 9.63 12.87 -2.23
N LYS A 19 10.97 12.80 -2.24
CA LYS A 19 11.84 13.79 -1.58
C LYS A 19 11.82 15.15 -2.26
N GLU A 20 11.58 15.18 -3.57
CA GLU A 20 11.42 16.40 -4.35
C GLU A 20 9.99 16.92 -4.24
N LEU A 21 9.00 16.03 -4.45
CA LEU A 21 7.57 16.33 -4.45
C LEU A 21 7.07 16.94 -3.12
N LYS A 22 7.70 16.63 -1.98
CA LYS A 22 7.33 17.24 -0.70
C LYS A 22 7.56 18.76 -0.63
N ASN A 23 8.33 19.33 -1.56
CA ASN A 23 8.60 20.77 -1.64
C ASN A 23 7.72 21.48 -2.68
N GLU A 24 6.89 20.74 -3.41
CA GLU A 24 5.93 21.31 -4.36
C GLU A 24 4.71 21.86 -3.62
N GLU A 25 4.00 22.80 -4.22
CA GLU A 25 2.73 23.27 -3.66
C GLU A 25 1.57 22.32 -3.99
N ILE A 26 1.59 21.75 -5.18
CA ILE A 26 0.57 20.84 -5.70
C ILE A 26 1.20 19.89 -6.72
N PHE A 27 0.81 18.62 -6.68
CA PHE A 27 1.20 17.67 -7.73
C PHE A 27 0.14 16.59 -7.94
N ILE A 28 0.22 15.97 -9.12
CA ILE A 28 -0.63 14.84 -9.49
C ILE A 28 0.19 13.55 -9.32
N LEU A 29 -0.28 12.67 -8.46
CA LEU A 29 0.24 11.33 -8.28
C LEU A 29 -0.67 10.34 -9.02
N ASP A 30 -0.26 9.95 -10.23
CA ASP A 30 -1.02 9.01 -11.05
C ASP A 30 -0.64 7.57 -10.74
N ILE A 31 -1.48 6.88 -9.99
CA ILE A 31 -1.31 5.44 -9.70
C ILE A 31 -2.33 4.60 -10.45
N ARG A 32 -3.02 5.14 -11.45
CA ARG A 32 -3.93 4.36 -12.30
C ARG A 32 -3.13 3.22 -12.93
N ASN A 33 -3.71 2.02 -12.90
CA ASN A 33 -3.07 0.79 -13.38
C ASN A 33 -1.91 0.26 -12.51
N ASN A 34 -1.77 0.73 -11.27
CA ASN A 34 -0.90 0.08 -10.29
C ASN A 34 -1.53 -1.22 -9.75
N LEU A 35 -1.22 -2.34 -10.41
CA LEU A 35 -1.73 -3.68 -10.07
C LEU A 35 -1.17 -4.25 -8.75
N GLY A 36 -0.35 -3.49 -8.02
CA GLY A 36 0.30 -3.91 -6.79
C GLY A 36 1.71 -4.45 -7.01
N GLY A 37 2.19 -5.25 -6.05
CA GLY A 37 3.58 -5.69 -6.02
C GLY A 37 4.10 -5.79 -4.59
N ILE A 38 5.31 -5.28 -4.36
CA ILE A 38 5.97 -5.30 -3.06
C ILE A 38 5.62 -4.01 -2.30
N SER A 39 5.12 -4.14 -1.07
CA SER A 39 4.70 -3.00 -0.23
C SER A 39 5.83 -2.08 0.23
N ASN A 40 7.10 -2.50 0.13
CA ASN A 40 8.25 -1.68 0.50
C ASN A 40 8.34 -0.38 -0.32
N TYR A 41 7.94 -0.41 -1.60
CA TYR A 41 7.97 0.78 -2.46
C TYR A 41 6.96 1.86 -2.02
N PRO A 42 5.66 1.56 -1.86
CA PRO A 42 4.73 2.56 -1.33
C PRO A 42 5.04 2.98 0.11
N MET A 43 5.61 2.10 0.95
CA MET A 43 6.11 2.47 2.28
C MET A 43 7.28 3.47 2.19
N GLY A 44 8.31 3.16 1.40
CA GLY A 44 9.47 4.02 1.21
C GLY A 44 9.11 5.37 0.59
N TRP A 45 8.19 5.39 -0.38
CA TRP A 45 7.67 6.65 -0.94
C TRP A 45 7.00 7.50 0.15
N TYR A 46 6.13 6.89 0.96
CA TYR A 46 5.43 7.59 2.04
C TYR A 46 6.40 8.12 3.11
N GLU A 47 7.40 7.33 3.49
CA GLU A 47 8.46 7.72 4.42
C GLU A 47 9.31 8.86 3.86
N ASN A 48 9.68 8.80 2.59
CA ASN A 48 10.44 9.88 1.93
C ASN A 48 9.63 11.18 1.85
N PHE A 49 8.31 11.08 1.64
CA PHE A 49 7.40 12.23 1.57
C PHE A 49 7.18 12.88 2.95
N THR A 50 6.95 12.07 3.98
CA THR A 50 6.48 12.54 5.31
C THR A 50 7.56 12.55 6.39
N GLY A 51 8.64 11.80 6.20
CA GLY A 51 9.62 11.48 7.24
C GLY A 51 9.12 10.53 8.33
N LYS A 52 8.01 9.81 8.10
CA LYS A 52 7.34 8.91 9.05
C LYS A 52 6.93 7.61 8.38
N GLU A 53 6.95 6.51 9.14
CA GLU A 53 6.39 5.24 8.66
C GLU A 53 4.86 5.35 8.48
N PRO A 54 4.30 4.79 7.41
CA PRO A 54 2.86 4.75 7.22
C PRO A 54 2.19 3.83 8.24
N SER A 55 1.02 4.22 8.72
CA SER A 55 0.14 3.33 9.48
C SER A 55 -1.31 3.64 9.15
N SER A 56 -1.97 2.70 8.47
CA SER A 56 -3.40 2.73 8.18
C SER A 56 -4.16 1.87 9.18
N GLU A 57 -5.32 2.33 9.63
CA GLU A 57 -6.13 1.59 10.59
C GLU A 57 -6.66 0.28 9.99
N LYS A 58 -6.34 -0.86 10.61
CA LYS A 58 -6.83 -2.18 10.17
C LYS A 58 -6.75 -3.24 11.26
N PHE A 59 -7.73 -4.14 11.28
CA PHE A 59 -7.60 -5.42 11.96
C PHE A 59 -6.83 -6.38 11.07
N PHE A 60 -6.02 -7.23 11.68
CA PHE A 60 -5.36 -8.30 10.95
C PHE A 60 -5.41 -9.62 11.71
N ALA A 61 -5.37 -10.71 10.94
CA ALA A 61 -5.15 -12.06 11.42
C ALA A 61 -4.13 -12.75 10.51
N LYS A 62 -3.02 -13.23 11.07
CA LYS A 62 -1.96 -13.94 10.35
C LYS A 62 -1.90 -15.39 10.81
N LEU A 63 -1.82 -16.32 9.87
CA LEU A 63 -1.61 -17.74 10.19
C LEU A 63 -0.27 -17.91 10.92
N ASN A 64 -0.32 -18.39 12.15
CA ASN A 64 0.85 -18.61 12.99
C ASN A 64 1.12 -20.12 13.13
N THR A 65 1.55 -20.74 12.03
CA THR A 65 1.79 -22.19 11.99
C THR A 65 3.18 -22.51 11.45
N LYS A 66 3.76 -23.61 11.91
CA LYS A 66 5.05 -24.11 11.41
C LYS A 66 5.07 -24.30 9.89
N THR A 67 3.94 -24.72 9.30
CA THR A 67 3.79 -24.89 7.85
C THR A 67 3.99 -23.58 7.10
N ILE A 68 3.38 -22.48 7.58
CA ILE A 68 3.51 -21.17 6.94
C ILE A 68 4.92 -20.58 7.11
N TYR A 69 5.57 -20.76 8.25
CA TYR A 69 6.96 -20.31 8.40
C TYR A 69 7.95 -21.12 7.55
N ASN A 70 7.78 -22.44 7.48
CA ASN A 70 8.58 -23.28 6.58
C ASN A 70 8.38 -22.90 5.12
N LEU A 71 7.17 -22.50 4.72
CA LEU A 71 6.94 -21.95 3.40
C LEU A 71 7.77 -20.69 3.16
N PHE A 72 7.71 -19.70 4.07
CA PHE A 72 8.44 -18.45 3.86
C PHE A 72 9.95 -18.71 3.72
N LEU A 73 10.50 -19.64 4.52
CA LEU A 73 11.87 -20.14 4.35
C LEU A 73 12.12 -20.70 2.94
N ASP A 74 11.23 -21.57 2.46
CA ASP A 74 11.38 -22.22 1.16
C ASP A 74 11.28 -21.22 -0.01
N ILE A 75 10.44 -20.20 0.10
CA ILE A 75 10.33 -19.13 -0.90
C ILE A 75 11.62 -18.33 -0.93
N GLU A 76 12.12 -17.89 0.22
CA GLU A 76 13.35 -17.09 0.30
C GLU A 76 14.56 -17.86 -0.22
N ASN A 77 14.73 -19.13 0.17
CA ASN A 77 15.81 -19.97 -0.31
C ASN A 77 15.77 -20.24 -1.83
N LYS A 78 14.61 -20.04 -2.48
CA LYS A 78 14.40 -20.29 -3.92
C LYS A 78 14.31 -19.01 -4.75
N SER A 79 14.20 -17.84 -4.12
CA SER A 79 14.00 -16.58 -4.81
C SER A 79 15.34 -15.87 -4.95
N ASP A 80 15.70 -15.42 -6.15
CA ASP A 80 16.83 -14.51 -6.39
C ASP A 80 16.54 -13.07 -5.88
N ILE A 81 15.55 -12.89 -4.99
CA ILE A 81 15.12 -11.61 -4.46
C ILE A 81 15.94 -11.33 -3.19
N PRO A 82 16.88 -10.36 -3.20
CA PRO A 82 17.57 -9.95 -1.99
C PRO A 82 16.70 -8.91 -1.28
N ASN A 83 15.75 -9.34 -0.47
CA ASN A 83 15.17 -8.57 0.64
C ASN A 83 14.06 -9.41 1.31
N HIS A 84 14.01 -9.63 2.61
CA HIS A 84 14.84 -9.25 3.74
C HIS A 84 15.51 -10.52 4.26
N GLU A 85 16.56 -10.37 5.08
CA GLU A 85 16.87 -11.36 6.10
C GLU A 85 15.54 -11.93 6.63
N LEU A 86 15.30 -13.25 6.58
CA LEU A 86 14.43 -13.86 7.57
C LEU A 86 14.79 -13.21 8.89
N SER A 87 13.90 -12.35 9.38
CA SER A 87 14.17 -11.63 10.61
C SER A 87 14.58 -12.68 11.62
N ASP A 88 15.60 -12.41 12.42
CA ASP A 88 16.06 -13.37 13.43
C ASP A 88 14.88 -13.91 14.27
N GLU A 89 13.79 -13.14 14.33
CA GLU A 89 12.45 -13.52 14.76
C GLU A 89 11.86 -14.79 14.09
N VAL A 90 11.82 -14.94 12.76
CA VAL A 90 11.28 -16.16 12.10
C VAL A 90 12.13 -17.39 12.40
N LYS A 91 13.47 -17.24 12.38
CA LYS A 91 14.42 -18.30 12.75
C LYS A 91 14.29 -18.66 14.24
N SER A 92 14.16 -17.66 15.11
CA SER A 92 13.94 -17.79 16.56
C SER A 92 12.64 -18.53 16.84
N LYS A 93 11.54 -18.14 16.19
CA LYS A 93 10.25 -18.81 16.22
C LYS A 93 10.45 -20.29 15.84
N LEU A 94 10.92 -20.58 14.63
CA LEU A 94 11.08 -21.97 14.17
C LEU A 94 11.99 -22.85 15.05
N SER A 95 12.96 -22.25 15.76
CA SER A 95 13.84 -22.96 16.71
C SER A 95 13.13 -23.47 17.98
N GLY A 96 11.86 -23.10 18.20
CA GLY A 96 11.05 -23.55 19.34
C GLY A 96 11.40 -22.87 20.67
N LYS A 97 12.19 -21.79 20.64
CA LYS A 97 12.54 -21.00 21.83
C LYS A 97 11.38 -20.13 22.33
N GLU A 98 10.45 -19.77 21.44
CA GLU A 98 9.20 -19.09 21.81
C GLU A 98 8.06 -20.11 21.93
N LYS A 99 7.46 -20.20 23.13
CA LYS A 99 6.34 -21.10 23.45
C LYS A 99 5.04 -20.79 22.67
N GLU A 100 5.03 -19.76 21.83
CA GLU A 100 3.82 -19.23 21.17
C GLU A 100 3.46 -19.88 19.84
N LEU A 101 4.32 -20.72 19.26
CA LEU A 101 4.03 -21.36 17.97
C LEU A 101 2.96 -22.44 18.02
N VAL A 102 2.50 -22.77 19.22
CA VAL A 102 1.46 -23.77 19.42
C VAL A 102 0.55 -23.35 20.57
N ASN A 103 -0.33 -22.36 20.32
CA ASN A 103 -1.69 -22.36 20.86
C ASN A 103 -2.57 -21.28 20.19
N GLY A 104 -3.28 -21.65 19.12
CA GLY A 104 -4.22 -20.78 18.39
C GLY A 104 -3.73 -20.43 16.98
N ALA A 105 -4.33 -21.05 15.95
CA ALA A 105 -3.85 -21.04 14.56
C ALA A 105 -3.65 -19.66 13.88
N TRP A 106 -4.08 -18.59 14.55
CA TRP A 106 -4.05 -17.21 14.07
C TRP A 106 -3.47 -16.28 15.13
N TYR A 107 -2.50 -15.46 14.74
CA TYR A 107 -2.07 -14.28 15.48
C TYR A 107 -2.90 -13.08 14.99
N THR A 108 -3.60 -12.41 15.90
CA THR A 108 -4.47 -11.29 15.56
C THR A 108 -3.97 -10.01 16.20
N GLY A 109 -4.20 -8.89 15.54
CA GLY A 109 -3.91 -7.58 16.10
C GLY A 109 -4.67 -6.48 15.39
N TYR A 110 -4.32 -5.26 15.80
CA TYR A 110 -4.91 -4.04 15.31
C TYR A 110 -3.82 -3.01 15.08
N TYR A 111 -3.80 -2.42 13.90
CA TYR A 111 -3.01 -1.25 13.61
C TYR A 111 -3.88 -0.01 13.80
N THR A 112 -3.39 0.96 14.55
CA THR A 112 -3.98 2.30 14.66
C THR A 112 -3.47 3.17 13.54
N GLU A 113 -4.32 4.05 12.99
CA GLU A 113 -3.82 5.03 12.04
C GLU A 113 -2.96 6.11 12.70
N ASN A 114 -1.98 6.63 11.95
CA ASN A 114 -1.28 7.86 12.27
C ASN A 114 -1.53 8.86 11.15
N ARG A 115 -2.32 9.89 11.45
CA ARG A 115 -2.65 10.94 10.50
C ARG A 115 -1.62 12.07 10.55
N PHE A 116 -1.16 12.53 9.38
CA PHE A 116 -0.15 13.57 9.27
C PHE A 116 -0.60 14.71 8.36
N ASP A 117 -0.17 15.92 8.71
CA ASP A 117 -0.27 17.07 7.83
C ASP A 117 0.80 16.97 6.73
N ASN A 118 0.43 17.43 5.54
CA ASN A 118 1.34 17.62 4.41
C ASN A 118 1.01 18.97 3.77
N GLU A 119 2.03 19.81 3.58
CA GLU A 119 1.86 21.12 2.95
C GLU A 119 1.38 20.99 1.49
N PRO A 120 1.98 20.13 0.64
CA PRO A 120 1.56 20.03 -0.76
C PRO A 120 0.14 19.46 -0.88
N LEU A 121 -0.68 20.00 -1.78
CA LEU A 121 -1.92 19.32 -2.20
C LEU A 121 -1.57 18.16 -3.12
N VAL A 122 -1.84 16.94 -2.67
CA VAL A 122 -1.60 15.71 -3.45
C VAL A 122 -2.89 15.30 -4.15
N ILE A 123 -2.95 15.40 -5.48
CA ILE A 123 -4.07 14.87 -6.26
C ILE A 123 -3.72 13.47 -6.74
N VAL A 124 -4.41 12.46 -6.21
CA VAL A 124 -4.13 11.05 -6.51
C VAL A 124 -5.12 10.53 -7.53
N LEU A 125 -4.63 10.03 -8.66
CA LEU A 125 -5.50 9.43 -9.69
C LEU A 125 -5.58 7.92 -9.46
N ILE A 126 -6.80 7.40 -9.36
CA ILE A 126 -7.06 5.97 -9.14
C ILE A 126 -8.06 5.40 -10.14
N ASN A 127 -7.96 4.10 -10.39
CA ASN A 127 -8.94 3.36 -11.18
C ASN A 127 -9.08 1.92 -10.67
N ASN A 128 -9.98 1.15 -11.31
CA ASN A 128 -10.28 -0.23 -10.96
C ASN A 128 -9.12 -1.23 -11.17
N ASN A 129 -8.01 -0.78 -11.75
CA ASN A 129 -6.79 -1.58 -11.87
C ASN A 129 -5.85 -1.37 -10.67
N VAL A 130 -6.13 -0.44 -9.77
CA VAL A 130 -5.35 -0.31 -8.53
C VAL A 130 -5.65 -1.50 -7.61
N ALA A 131 -4.63 -2.31 -7.29
CA ALA A 131 -4.82 -3.55 -6.55
C ALA A 131 -3.71 -3.82 -5.53
N SER A 132 -4.00 -4.60 -4.50
CA SER A 132 -3.00 -5.15 -3.57
C SER A 132 -2.09 -4.07 -2.96
N ALA A 133 -0.77 -4.11 -3.14
CA ALA A 133 0.14 -3.08 -2.63
C ALA A 133 -0.18 -1.66 -3.14
N GLY A 134 -0.82 -1.53 -4.31
CA GLY A 134 -1.34 -0.24 -4.78
C GLY A 134 -2.52 0.27 -3.95
N GLU A 135 -3.37 -0.64 -3.46
CA GLU A 135 -4.47 -0.29 -2.53
C GLU A 135 -3.96 -0.05 -1.10
N GLU A 136 -2.89 -0.72 -0.71
CA GLU A 136 -2.18 -0.40 0.53
C GLU A 136 -1.58 1.01 0.46
N PHE A 137 -1.01 1.41 -0.68
CA PHE A 137 -0.57 2.79 -0.89
C PHE A 137 -1.72 3.79 -0.78
N VAL A 138 -2.89 3.49 -1.37
CA VAL A 138 -4.10 4.29 -1.20
C VAL A 138 -4.47 4.43 0.29
N SER A 139 -4.40 3.36 1.07
CA SER A 139 -4.68 3.44 2.51
C SER A 139 -3.70 4.31 3.28
N TYR A 140 -2.42 4.34 2.88
CA TYR A 140 -1.42 5.23 3.47
C TYR A 140 -1.68 6.68 3.08
N LEU A 141 -1.90 6.97 1.80
CA LEU A 141 -2.17 8.32 1.34
C LEU A 141 -3.45 8.92 1.97
N ARG A 142 -4.42 8.08 2.36
CA ARG A 142 -5.61 8.51 3.10
C ARG A 142 -5.35 8.98 4.52
N THR A 143 -4.21 8.63 5.12
CA THR A 143 -3.80 9.15 6.43
C THR A 143 -3.12 10.51 6.33
N LEU A 144 -3.01 11.08 5.14
CA LEU A 144 -2.56 12.45 4.94
C LEU A 144 -3.75 13.41 4.86
N ASN A 145 -3.58 14.66 5.29
CA ASN A 145 -4.67 15.63 5.40
C ASN A 145 -4.93 16.41 4.11
N ASN A 146 -3.92 16.68 3.30
CA ASN A 146 -4.04 17.49 2.08
C ASN A 146 -3.94 16.60 0.82
N VAL A 147 -4.88 15.67 0.68
CA VAL A 147 -4.93 14.69 -0.41
C VAL A 147 -6.33 14.60 -1.00
N LEU A 148 -6.42 14.55 -2.33
CA LEU A 148 -7.65 14.44 -3.09
C LEU A 148 -7.59 13.27 -4.07
N PHE A 149 -8.43 12.26 -3.86
CA PHE A 149 -8.55 11.11 -4.76
C PHE A 149 -9.56 11.36 -5.88
N ILE A 150 -9.14 11.20 -7.13
CA ILE A 150 -9.99 11.41 -8.32
C ILE A 150 -9.92 10.18 -9.23
N GLY A 151 -11.07 9.70 -9.69
CA GLY A 151 -11.12 8.61 -10.67
C GLY A 151 -12.29 7.66 -10.46
N THR A 152 -12.01 6.35 -10.47
CA THR A 152 -12.99 5.30 -10.11
C THR A 152 -12.50 4.50 -8.92
N ASN A 153 -13.35 3.64 -8.36
CA ASN A 153 -12.93 2.72 -7.31
C ASN A 153 -11.71 1.89 -7.71
N THR A 154 -10.89 1.54 -6.72
CA THR A 154 -9.85 0.53 -6.85
C THR A 154 -10.44 -0.89 -6.98
N SER A 155 -9.61 -1.89 -7.23
CA SER A 155 -10.05 -3.25 -7.57
C SER A 155 -10.74 -4.01 -6.42
N GLY A 156 -10.42 -3.70 -5.16
CA GLY A 156 -10.83 -4.50 -4.01
C GLY A 156 -10.08 -5.83 -3.96
N ALA A 157 -8.76 -5.78 -3.78
CA ALA A 157 -7.88 -6.92 -3.55
C ALA A 157 -7.13 -6.74 -2.22
N VAL A 158 -7.89 -6.54 -1.13
CA VAL A 158 -7.36 -6.06 0.17
C VAL A 158 -7.50 -7.10 1.28
N LEU A 159 -8.54 -7.95 1.24
CA LEU A 159 -8.86 -8.85 2.34
C LEU A 159 -7.73 -9.83 2.63
N ILE A 160 -7.17 -10.45 1.59
CA ILE A 160 -6.19 -11.53 1.73
C ILE A 160 -4.80 -11.04 1.35
N GLY A 161 -3.88 -11.09 2.32
CA GLY A 161 -2.49 -10.67 2.17
C GLY A 161 -1.50 -11.83 2.19
N SER A 162 -0.25 -11.52 1.84
CA SER A 162 0.85 -12.51 1.74
C SER A 162 0.49 -13.68 0.81
N ASN A 163 -0.04 -13.35 -0.38
CA ASN A 163 -0.43 -14.33 -1.39
C ASN A 163 0.79 -15.02 -1.97
N THR A 164 0.70 -16.34 -2.07
CA THR A 164 1.73 -17.16 -2.70
C THR A 164 1.09 -18.29 -3.51
N SER A 165 1.81 -18.72 -4.55
CA SER A 165 1.40 -19.79 -5.45
C SER A 165 1.96 -21.13 -4.97
N TRP A 166 1.10 -22.14 -4.97
CA TRP A 166 1.42 -23.50 -4.54
C TRP A 166 1.02 -24.48 -5.63
N TYR A 167 1.77 -25.56 -5.80
CA TYR A 167 1.48 -26.56 -6.82
C TYR A 167 1.01 -27.86 -6.16
N LEU A 168 -0.13 -28.38 -6.59
CA LEU A 168 -0.63 -29.67 -6.11
C LEU A 168 0.35 -30.80 -6.49
N PRO A 169 0.78 -31.67 -5.56
CA PRO A 169 1.90 -32.60 -5.79
C PRO A 169 1.76 -33.56 -6.98
N ASN A 170 0.53 -33.94 -7.31
CA ASN A 170 0.25 -34.94 -8.35
C ASN A 170 -0.26 -34.37 -9.67
N SER A 171 -0.84 -33.16 -9.64
CA SER A 171 -1.44 -32.54 -10.83
C SER A 171 -0.68 -31.32 -11.32
N ASN A 172 0.23 -30.78 -10.50
CA ASN A 172 0.94 -29.53 -10.73
C ASN A 172 0.00 -28.34 -11.00
N ILE A 173 -1.25 -28.41 -10.53
CA ILE A 173 -2.19 -27.29 -10.60
C ILE A 173 -1.74 -26.24 -9.58
N ALA A 174 -1.61 -25.00 -10.05
CA ALA A 174 -1.32 -23.85 -9.20
C ALA A 174 -2.56 -23.43 -8.40
N ILE A 175 -2.39 -23.26 -7.10
CA ILE A 175 -3.35 -22.69 -6.16
C ILE A 175 -2.73 -21.41 -5.61
N ASN A 176 -3.46 -20.31 -5.64
CA ASN A 176 -3.05 -19.08 -4.99
C ASN A 176 -3.82 -18.92 -3.68
N SER A 177 -3.10 -18.75 -2.58
CA SER A 177 -3.69 -18.48 -1.27
C SER A 177 -2.78 -17.57 -0.47
N GLY A 178 -3.37 -16.65 0.27
CA GLY A 178 -2.67 -15.85 1.26
C GLY A 178 -2.61 -16.49 2.63
N THR A 179 -1.85 -15.86 3.51
CA THR A 179 -1.66 -16.29 4.90
C THR A 179 -2.20 -15.29 5.91
N ASN A 180 -2.65 -14.13 5.44
CA ASN A 180 -3.11 -13.04 6.28
C ASN A 180 -4.50 -12.60 5.84
N ILE A 181 -5.32 -12.20 6.80
CA ILE A 181 -6.60 -11.51 6.60
C ILE A 181 -6.42 -10.08 7.12
N ASN A 182 -6.83 -9.09 6.34
CA ASN A 182 -6.89 -7.68 6.71
C ASN A 182 -8.32 -7.19 6.59
N LEU A 183 -8.82 -6.50 7.60
CA LEU A 183 -10.15 -5.90 7.58
C LEU A 183 -10.06 -4.42 7.98
N PRO A 184 -10.82 -3.54 7.31
CA PRO A 184 -10.95 -2.16 7.76
C PRO A 184 -11.67 -2.11 9.13
N PRO A 185 -11.64 -0.97 9.83
CA PRO A 185 -12.34 -0.79 11.11
C PRO A 185 -13.84 -1.10 11.05
N THR A 186 -14.46 -0.88 9.88
CA THR A 186 -15.86 -1.20 9.61
C THR A 186 -16.15 -2.71 9.55
N MET A 187 -15.10 -3.55 9.49
CA MET A 187 -15.17 -5.01 9.29
C MET A 187 -15.86 -5.43 8.00
N GLU A 188 -16.10 -4.50 7.07
CA GLU A 188 -16.68 -4.83 5.77
C GLU A 188 -15.64 -5.47 4.85
N ASN A 189 -16.06 -6.50 4.13
CA ASN A 189 -15.26 -7.02 3.04
C ASN A 189 -15.28 -6.01 1.87
N MET A 190 -14.10 -5.46 1.55
CA MET A 190 -13.90 -4.55 0.43
C MET A 190 -13.51 -5.27 -0.86
N ASP A 191 -13.39 -6.58 -0.85
CA ASP A 191 -13.03 -7.32 -2.06
C ASP A 191 -14.08 -7.10 -3.17
N GLY A 192 -13.59 -6.80 -4.38
CA GLY A 192 -14.41 -6.42 -5.53
C GLY A 192 -15.10 -5.05 -5.42
N LYS A 193 -14.92 -4.31 -4.31
CA LYS A 193 -15.43 -2.94 -4.13
C LYS A 193 -14.32 -1.89 -4.18
N GLY A 194 -13.20 -2.16 -3.52
CA GLY A 194 -12.06 -1.25 -3.40
C GLY A 194 -12.35 0.02 -2.58
N PHE A 195 -11.41 0.95 -2.65
CA PHE A 195 -11.49 2.30 -2.09
C PHE A 195 -12.18 3.25 -3.07
N TYR A 196 -13.11 4.06 -2.56
CA TYR A 196 -13.85 5.04 -3.35
C TYR A 196 -13.05 6.34 -3.54
N PRO A 197 -13.03 6.93 -4.75
CA PRO A 197 -12.45 8.26 -4.93
C PRO A 197 -13.29 9.31 -4.19
N ASP A 198 -12.69 10.47 -3.87
CA ASP A 198 -13.43 11.62 -3.35
C ASP A 198 -14.24 12.27 -4.48
N LEU A 199 -13.66 12.33 -5.68
CA LEU A 199 -14.32 12.79 -6.91
C LEU A 199 -14.38 11.67 -7.95
N TRP A 200 -15.60 11.18 -8.19
CA TRP A 200 -15.82 10.15 -9.20
C TRP A 200 -15.73 10.73 -10.62
N VAL A 201 -14.71 10.32 -11.38
CA VAL A 201 -14.49 10.71 -12.77
C VAL A 201 -14.04 9.48 -13.56
N ASN A 202 -14.90 8.99 -14.46
CA ASN A 202 -14.53 7.92 -15.39
C ASN A 202 -14.27 8.53 -16.77
N SER A 203 -13.01 8.90 -17.04
CA SER A 203 -12.58 9.55 -18.29
C SER A 203 -11.16 9.14 -18.64
N GLU A 204 -10.90 8.91 -19.92
CA GLU A 204 -9.54 8.68 -20.42
C GLU A 204 -8.69 9.96 -20.28
N ASP A 205 -9.28 11.12 -20.58
CA ASP A 205 -8.65 12.45 -20.44
C ASP A 205 -8.64 13.00 -19.00
N ILE A 206 -8.65 12.14 -17.97
CA ILE A 206 -8.74 12.59 -16.56
C ILE A 206 -7.59 13.51 -16.17
N VAL A 207 -6.38 13.29 -16.69
CA VAL A 207 -5.21 14.13 -16.41
C VAL A 207 -5.46 15.56 -16.90
N ASP A 208 -5.88 15.72 -18.15
CA ASP A 208 -6.19 17.04 -18.72
C ASP A 208 -7.34 17.73 -17.96
N ARG A 209 -8.36 16.96 -17.54
CA ARG A 209 -9.47 17.49 -16.73
C ARG A 209 -8.98 17.99 -15.38
N VAL A 210 -8.07 17.27 -14.73
CA VAL A 210 -7.49 17.66 -13.44
C VAL A 210 -6.59 18.88 -13.61
N ILE A 211 -5.76 18.93 -14.65
CA ILE A 211 -4.96 20.13 -14.96
C ILE A 211 -5.87 21.34 -15.20
N ASN A 212 -6.93 21.19 -15.97
CA ASN A 212 -7.91 22.25 -16.19
C ASN A 212 -8.63 22.65 -14.89
N PHE A 213 -8.90 21.69 -14.00
CA PHE A 213 -9.48 21.95 -12.68
C PHE A 213 -8.53 22.78 -11.80
N ILE A 214 -7.25 22.38 -11.73
CA ILE A 214 -6.20 23.12 -11.01
C ILE A 214 -6.12 24.56 -11.53
N ASN A 215 -5.99 24.74 -12.85
CA ASN A 215 -5.84 26.06 -13.46
C ASN A 215 -7.09 26.94 -13.32
N LYS A 216 -8.28 26.34 -13.41
CA LYS A 216 -9.54 27.08 -13.33
C LYS A 216 -9.78 27.65 -11.93
N TYR A 217 -9.40 26.91 -10.89
CA TYR A 217 -9.61 27.29 -9.50
C TYR A 217 -8.36 27.85 -8.82
N ASP A 218 -7.25 27.97 -9.57
CA ASP A 218 -5.98 28.49 -9.08
C ASP A 218 -5.55 27.82 -7.77
N LEU A 219 -5.57 26.48 -7.78
CA LEU A 219 -5.33 25.68 -6.57
C LEU A 219 -3.91 25.84 -6.03
N SER A 220 -2.99 26.33 -6.85
CA SER A 220 -1.61 26.72 -6.49
C SER A 220 -1.50 28.16 -5.95
N ASN A 221 -2.61 28.80 -5.57
CA ASN A 221 -2.59 30.10 -4.90
C ASN A 221 -3.62 30.15 -3.76
N ILE A 222 -4.12 29.00 -3.31
CA ILE A 222 -5.03 28.95 -2.16
C ILE A 222 -4.19 29.20 -0.90
N ASN A 223 -4.10 30.46 -0.53
CA ASN A 223 -3.60 30.88 0.76
C ASN A 223 -4.61 30.38 1.82
N ILE A 224 -4.30 29.25 2.44
CA ILE A 224 -5.11 28.72 3.54
C ILE A 224 -4.91 29.68 4.72
N GLY A 225 -5.79 30.67 4.81
CA GLY A 225 -5.70 31.76 5.79
C GLY A 225 -5.49 31.21 7.20
N GLY A 226 -4.38 31.64 7.80
CA GLY A 226 -3.96 31.18 9.11
C GLY A 226 -2.98 32.14 9.79
N THR A 227 -3.27 33.45 9.80
CA THR A 227 -3.08 34.33 10.98
C THR A 227 -3.75 35.68 10.70
N ASP A 228 -5.06 35.76 10.92
CA ASP A 228 -5.67 37.03 11.30
C ASP A 228 -5.20 37.35 12.72
N ASN A 229 -4.00 37.92 12.85
CA ASN A 229 -3.69 38.77 13.99
C ASN A 229 -4.17 40.18 13.65
N GLU A 230 -5.48 40.40 13.74
CA GLU A 230 -6.02 41.75 13.89
C GLU A 230 -5.88 42.20 15.36
N LYS A 231 -4.98 43.18 15.53
CA LYS A 231 -4.84 44.17 16.61
C LYS A 231 -4.21 43.77 17.94
#